data_AF-A0A0G3UT91-F1
#
_entry.id   AF-A0A0G3UT91-F1
#
_cell.length_a   1.000
_cell.length_b   1.000
_cell.length_c   1.000
_cell.angle_alpha   90.00
_cell.angle_beta   90.00
_cell.angle_gamma   90.00
#
_symmetry.space_group_name_H-M   'P 1'
#
loop_
_entity.id
_entity.type
_entity.pdbx_description
1 polymer ?
#
loop_
_entity_poly.entity_id
_entity_poly.type
_entity_poly.pdbx_seq_one_letter_code
_entity_poly.pdbx_strand_id
1 'polypeptide(L)'
;MSGALPAGALPGGVLPEDASTWQRIRRHAVPGWMIERATAHRLAGDWRAACAAAAVDVRFDPADIAARHGSAVAEALEEDLRHLAPDLLRWHLPRGLGGRTTIATGLRILLAAYGPRPDAPTLCVATPAMTEGPQRLRLLCEPVHPVQPYVPYTGFAVEDWSAARPLWDARRAGALRALLGADDGRLPFFRADGTPLGPDELPHAEPGPGDPAATAEWVTLLQARGDHAEAYAAAGIERDLTAPERTRAYGRPVTPESVLATNALDLTRLRSGVRGLAAAGAGGAFRVHSPYRIIRLDAVGEAPHGPDGPIRARYVEQREEAARVARLPEYAWKRLPDLELVRLGRITPRELHPLVAGALFPAAGPAVGPPGPARSKPVRVRCGGGWHEVRSRGGLLEMPHTPEEQQRERALRAFGGAVSGCFAVEATWITGEGRLPRALRAEHREFFLRAQHGDTPAVLALLDAGVSPRIRDGRRRGLLHLLHLLDHEPLLPRLLAAGLDLESEDVNQRTPLQSAVHWGGSAELVRALLAAGSRIDVIDEMELSLAQEIRRYKRSDLAFLRRRVDEEFPGIGADWWDEYVQDRDEQDEDDDA
;
A
#
# COMPACT_ATOMS: atom_id res chain seq x y z
N MET A 1 -22.83 11.30 -11.68
CA MET A 1 -23.17 10.09 -10.90
C MET A 1 -23.70 10.57 -9.57
N SER A 2 -24.81 10.00 -9.08
CA SER A 2 -25.40 10.37 -7.79
C SER A 2 -24.33 10.25 -6.70
N GLY A 3 -23.98 11.38 -6.07
CA GLY A 3 -22.91 11.49 -5.06
C GLY A 3 -23.33 11.01 -3.66
N ALA A 4 -24.42 10.25 -3.56
CA ALA A 4 -24.85 9.69 -2.29
C ALA A 4 -23.91 8.56 -1.86
N LEU A 5 -23.35 8.66 -0.65
CA LEU A 5 -22.58 7.59 -0.05
C LEU A 5 -23.45 6.33 0.09
N PRO A 6 -22.92 5.13 -0.19
CA PRO A 6 -23.65 3.88 0.04
C PRO A 6 -24.02 3.74 1.52
N ALA A 7 -25.18 3.12 1.79
CA ALA A 7 -25.71 2.96 3.15
C ALA A 7 -24.67 2.32 4.10
N GLY A 8 -24.37 3.00 5.21
CA GLY A 8 -23.41 2.55 6.22
C GLY A 8 -21.95 2.98 6.01
N ALA A 9 -21.63 3.63 4.88
CA ALA A 9 -20.33 4.26 4.65
C ALA A 9 -20.24 5.61 5.37
N LEU A 10 -19.06 5.92 5.91
CA LEU A 10 -18.78 7.22 6.53
C LEU A 10 -17.99 8.10 5.52
N PRO A 11 -18.25 9.42 5.45
CA PRO A 11 -17.42 10.36 4.71
C PRO A 11 -15.96 10.29 5.16
N GLY A 12 -15.01 10.36 4.22
CA GLY A 12 -13.58 10.15 4.49
C GLY A 12 -13.21 8.70 4.77
N GLY A 13 -14.19 7.80 4.80
CA GLY A 13 -14.04 6.41 5.21
C GLY A 13 -13.57 5.43 4.15
N VAL A 14 -13.38 4.20 4.61
CA VAL A 14 -13.33 3.00 3.79
C VAL A 14 -14.69 2.80 3.15
N LEU A 15 -14.71 2.92 1.83
CA LEU A 15 -15.90 2.60 1.05
C LEU A 15 -16.27 1.10 1.24
N PRO A 16 -17.56 0.73 1.24
CA PRO A 16 -17.98 -0.66 1.47
C PRO A 16 -17.30 -1.67 0.52
N GLU A 17 -17.06 -1.30 -0.73
CA GLU A 17 -16.32 -2.07 -1.73
C GLU A 17 -14.84 -2.31 -1.33
N ASP A 18 -14.24 -1.34 -0.65
CA ASP A 18 -12.85 -1.37 -0.20
C ASP A 18 -12.69 -1.98 1.20
N ALA A 19 -13.76 -2.17 1.97
CA ALA A 19 -13.70 -2.78 3.30
C ALA A 19 -13.04 -4.15 3.28
N SER A 20 -13.38 -4.98 2.28
CA SER A 20 -12.73 -6.28 2.09
C SER A 20 -11.24 -6.15 1.73
N THR A 21 -10.88 -5.09 1.01
CA THR A 21 -9.51 -4.78 0.59
C THR A 21 -8.67 -4.34 1.79
N TRP A 22 -9.18 -3.43 2.61
CA TRP A 22 -8.53 -3.01 3.84
C TRP A 22 -8.39 -4.13 4.86
N GLN A 23 -9.38 -5.02 4.98
CA GLN A 23 -9.25 -6.22 5.82
C GLN A 23 -8.05 -7.09 5.37
N ARG A 24 -7.85 -7.24 4.05
CA ARG A 24 -6.67 -7.96 3.51
C ARG A 24 -5.38 -7.20 3.73
N ILE A 25 -5.38 -5.88 3.55
CA ILE A 25 -4.21 -5.03 3.81
C ILE A 25 -3.77 -5.23 5.27
N ARG A 26 -4.70 -5.17 6.23
CA ARG A 26 -4.40 -5.37 7.66
C ARG A 26 -3.95 -6.79 7.98
N ARG A 27 -4.42 -7.78 7.23
CA ARG A 27 -4.00 -9.19 7.38
C ARG A 27 -2.57 -9.48 6.85
N HIS A 28 -2.14 -8.81 5.78
CA HIS A 28 -0.95 -9.23 5.03
C HIS A 28 0.17 -8.19 4.94
N ALA A 29 -0.14 -6.89 4.93
CA ALA A 29 0.86 -5.87 4.59
C ALA A 29 1.91 -5.65 5.69
N VAL A 30 1.56 -5.96 6.93
CA VAL A 30 2.43 -5.89 8.12
C VAL A 30 2.13 -7.14 8.97
N PRO A 31 2.75 -8.29 8.66
CA PRO A 31 2.45 -9.55 9.34
C PRO A 31 2.96 -9.55 10.79
N GLY A 32 2.38 -10.38 11.65
CA GLY A 32 2.72 -10.43 13.08
C GLY A 32 4.21 -10.63 13.37
N TRP A 33 4.91 -11.47 12.60
CA TRP A 33 6.36 -11.68 12.76
C TRP A 33 7.17 -10.41 12.48
N MET A 34 6.72 -9.55 11.55
CA MET A 34 7.38 -8.30 11.20
C MET A 34 7.28 -7.33 12.38
N ILE A 35 6.08 -7.22 12.96
CA ILE A 35 5.83 -6.40 14.16
C ILE A 35 6.70 -6.88 15.32
N GLU A 36 6.70 -8.19 15.57
CA GLU A 36 7.47 -8.81 16.65
C GLU A 36 8.97 -8.52 16.51
N ARG A 37 9.56 -8.81 15.34
CA ARG A 37 10.99 -8.62 15.09
C ARG A 37 11.38 -7.13 15.09
N ALA A 38 10.62 -6.29 14.40
CA ALA A 38 10.90 -4.86 14.34
C ALA A 38 10.81 -4.22 15.74
N THR A 39 9.80 -4.60 16.53
CA THR A 39 9.67 -4.15 17.92
C THR A 39 10.82 -4.65 18.80
N ALA A 40 11.21 -5.92 18.69
CA ALA A 40 12.31 -6.47 19.47
C ALA A 40 13.64 -5.74 19.17
N HIS A 41 13.96 -5.53 17.90
CA HIS A 41 15.17 -4.81 17.50
C HIS A 41 15.15 -3.34 17.96
N ARG A 42 14.00 -2.66 17.82
CA ARG A 42 13.83 -1.28 18.31
C ARG A 42 14.03 -1.17 19.83
N LEU A 43 13.44 -2.09 20.60
CA LEU A 43 13.62 -2.11 22.07
C LEU A 43 15.06 -2.43 22.50
N ALA A 44 15.82 -3.13 21.65
CA ALA A 44 17.25 -3.37 21.84
C ALA A 44 18.14 -2.19 21.40
N GLY A 45 17.56 -1.12 20.84
CA GLY A 45 18.28 0.04 20.32
C GLY A 45 18.87 -0.14 18.90
N ASP A 46 18.65 -1.29 18.26
CA ASP A 46 19.11 -1.57 16.90
C ASP A 46 18.06 -1.17 15.86
N TRP A 47 17.99 0.12 15.58
CA TRP A 47 17.05 0.67 14.61
C TRP A 47 17.31 0.21 13.17
N ARG A 48 18.54 -0.17 12.83
CA ARG A 48 18.87 -0.70 11.49
C ARG A 48 18.29 -2.09 11.30
N ALA A 49 18.42 -2.97 12.29
CA ALA A 49 17.78 -4.28 12.27
C ALA A 49 16.25 -4.16 12.31
N ALA A 50 15.70 -3.17 13.03
CA ALA A 50 14.26 -2.89 13.00
C ALA A 50 13.79 -2.49 11.58
N CYS A 51 14.51 -1.60 10.90
CA CYS A 51 14.26 -1.23 9.51
C CYS A 51 14.34 -2.43 8.57
N ALA A 52 15.39 -3.25 8.69
CA ALA A 52 15.56 -4.45 7.86
C ALA A 52 14.40 -5.44 8.06
N ALA A 53 13.96 -5.68 9.30
CA ALA A 53 12.82 -6.55 9.60
C ALA A 53 11.50 -6.06 8.97
N ALA A 54 11.33 -4.74 8.83
CA ALA A 54 10.17 -4.11 8.21
C ALA A 54 10.33 -3.83 6.70
N ALA A 55 11.38 -4.39 6.07
CA ALA A 55 11.72 -4.20 4.66
C ALA A 55 11.94 -2.73 4.27
N VAL A 56 12.68 -2.01 5.12
CA VAL A 56 13.11 -0.61 4.92
C VAL A 56 14.61 -0.56 4.71
N ASP A 57 15.03 -0.15 3.53
CA ASP A 57 16.44 0.01 3.16
C ASP A 57 16.95 1.39 3.56
N VAL A 58 17.95 1.44 4.42
CA VAL A 58 18.61 2.68 4.85
C VAL A 58 19.60 3.12 3.76
N ARG A 59 19.50 4.36 3.28
CA ARG A 59 20.31 4.90 2.16
C ARG A 59 21.19 6.09 2.54
N PHE A 60 21.50 6.23 3.83
CA PHE A 60 22.42 7.24 4.33
C PHE A 60 23.22 6.69 5.51
N ASP A 61 24.34 7.34 5.80
CA ASP A 61 25.15 7.09 6.99
C ASP A 61 25.01 8.28 7.97
N PRO A 62 24.59 8.07 9.23
CA PRO A 62 24.62 9.10 10.26
C PRO A 62 25.98 9.81 10.40
N ALA A 63 27.10 9.12 10.13
CA ALA A 63 28.42 9.74 10.16
C ALA A 63 28.58 10.80 9.06
N ASP A 64 28.06 10.55 7.86
CA ASP A 64 28.03 11.53 6.76
C ASP A 64 27.15 12.73 7.11
N ILE A 65 26.01 12.49 7.79
CA ILE A 65 25.13 13.56 8.27
C ILE A 65 25.84 14.42 9.31
N ALA A 66 26.56 13.82 10.27
CA ALA A 66 27.35 14.54 11.25
C ALA A 66 28.44 15.39 10.60
N ALA A 67 29.13 14.85 9.60
CA ALA A 67 30.19 15.55 8.88
C ALA A 67 29.65 16.76 8.08
N ARG A 68 28.47 16.64 7.47
CA ARG A 68 27.89 17.71 6.62
C ARG A 68 27.07 18.73 7.39
N HIS A 69 26.37 18.32 8.44
CA HIS A 69 25.36 19.13 9.13
C HIS A 69 25.64 19.34 10.63
N GLY A 70 26.74 18.79 11.15
CA GLY A 70 27.17 18.92 12.53
C GLY A 70 26.62 17.84 13.47
N SER A 71 27.28 17.66 14.62
CA SER A 71 26.96 16.61 15.59
C SER A 71 25.55 16.74 16.17
N ALA A 72 25.11 17.96 16.48
CA ALA A 72 23.78 18.19 17.06
C ALA A 72 22.63 17.71 16.14
N VAL A 73 22.77 17.89 14.82
CA VAL A 73 21.80 17.39 13.83
C VAL A 73 21.82 15.86 13.79
N ALA A 74 23.02 15.26 13.76
CA ALA A 74 23.16 13.81 13.76
C ALA A 74 22.61 13.16 15.03
N GLU A 75 22.85 13.75 16.20
CA GLU A 75 22.31 13.28 17.49
C GLU A 75 20.78 13.33 17.51
N ALA A 76 20.17 14.42 17.02
CA ALA A 76 18.72 14.55 16.92
C ALA A 76 18.12 13.52 15.94
N LEU A 77 18.78 13.29 14.80
CA LEU A 77 18.40 12.26 13.83
C LEU A 77 18.49 10.86 14.44
N GLU A 78 19.59 10.53 15.09
CA GLU A 78 19.77 9.23 15.76
C GLU A 78 18.73 9.00 16.85
N GLU A 79 18.40 10.04 17.62
CA GLU A 79 17.37 9.95 18.65
C GLU A 79 15.99 9.63 18.07
N ASP A 80 15.63 10.19 16.92
CA ASP A 80 14.41 9.82 16.21
C ASP A 80 14.50 8.40 15.61
N LEU A 81 15.66 7.99 15.08
CA LEU A 81 15.87 6.66 14.53
C LEU A 81 15.74 5.55 15.58
N ARG A 82 16.26 5.75 16.80
CA ARG A 82 16.10 4.81 17.92
C ARG A 82 14.63 4.54 18.27
N HIS A 83 13.76 5.50 17.98
CA HIS A 83 12.33 5.43 18.30
C HIS A 83 11.42 5.23 17.08
N LEU A 84 11.99 5.20 15.88
CA LEU A 84 11.28 4.86 14.64
C LEU A 84 10.73 3.44 14.75
N ALA A 85 9.41 3.30 14.62
CA ALA A 85 8.71 2.04 14.43
C ALA A 85 8.41 1.86 12.92
N PRO A 86 9.30 1.21 12.16
CA PRO A 86 9.15 1.11 10.70
C PRO A 86 7.96 0.22 10.28
N ASP A 87 7.60 -0.76 11.11
CA ASP A 87 6.38 -1.57 10.99
C ASP A 87 5.11 -0.74 11.21
N LEU A 88 5.11 0.18 12.17
CA LEU A 88 4.02 1.13 12.39
C LEU A 88 3.91 2.14 11.24
N LEU A 89 5.04 2.71 10.78
CA LEU A 89 5.05 3.58 9.61
C LEU A 89 4.42 2.86 8.41
N ARG A 90 4.88 1.65 8.11
CA ARG A 90 4.36 0.79 7.03
C ARG A 90 2.87 0.51 7.18
N TRP A 91 2.37 0.34 8.41
CA TRP A 91 0.94 0.15 8.71
C TRP A 91 0.08 1.30 8.22
N HIS A 92 0.57 2.54 8.39
CA HIS A 92 -0.17 3.76 8.06
C HIS A 92 0.03 4.26 6.63
N LEU A 93 1.10 3.84 5.94
CA LEU A 93 1.40 4.32 4.59
C LEU A 93 0.21 4.20 3.61
N PRO A 94 0.02 5.16 2.69
CA PRO A 94 -1.04 5.11 1.69
C PRO A 94 -0.98 3.82 0.86
N ARG A 95 -2.15 3.39 0.36
CA ARG A 95 -2.32 2.15 -0.39
C ARG A 95 -2.86 2.42 -1.78
N GLY A 96 -2.36 1.69 -2.77
CA GLY A 96 -2.99 1.64 -4.09
C GLY A 96 -4.27 0.83 -3.98
N LEU A 97 -5.43 1.49 -3.86
CA LEU A 97 -6.75 0.82 -3.80
C LEU A 97 -7.23 0.41 -5.21
N GLY A 98 -8.51 0.03 -5.36
CA GLY A 98 -9.05 -0.48 -6.62
C GLY A 98 -8.75 -1.98 -6.84
N GLY A 99 -8.94 -2.78 -5.79
CA GLY A 99 -8.69 -4.23 -5.80
C GLY A 99 -7.25 -4.64 -5.44
N ARG A 100 -6.32 -3.69 -5.43
CA ARG A 100 -4.93 -3.85 -5.01
C ARG A 100 -4.77 -3.70 -3.50
N THR A 101 -3.68 -4.22 -2.94
CA THR A 101 -3.38 -4.15 -1.49
C THR A 101 -2.01 -3.58 -1.18
N THR A 102 -1.23 -3.22 -2.20
CA THR A 102 0.16 -2.76 -2.11
C THR A 102 0.28 -1.29 -1.70
N ILE A 103 1.46 -0.89 -1.26
CA ILE A 103 1.81 0.50 -0.90
C ILE A 103 1.66 1.38 -2.15
N ALA A 104 1.10 2.58 -1.97
CA ALA A 104 1.00 3.55 -3.05
C ALA A 104 2.40 3.95 -3.55
N THR A 105 2.58 3.95 -4.86
CA THR A 105 3.89 4.12 -5.50
C THR A 105 4.27 5.58 -5.66
N GLY A 106 5.58 5.85 -5.74
CA GLY A 106 6.09 7.17 -6.11
C GLY A 106 5.77 8.28 -5.10
N LEU A 107 5.73 7.94 -3.81
CA LEU A 107 5.56 8.92 -2.73
C LEU A 107 6.87 9.16 -1.99
N ARG A 108 7.05 10.40 -1.54
CA ARG A 108 8.06 10.79 -0.56
C ARG A 108 7.38 11.33 0.69
N ILE A 109 7.53 10.60 1.79
CA ILE A 109 6.89 10.89 3.07
C ILE A 109 7.91 11.56 3.98
N LEU A 110 7.71 12.84 4.33
CA LEU A 110 8.61 13.58 5.23
C LEU A 110 8.24 13.25 6.67
N LEU A 111 9.19 12.78 7.46
CA LEU A 111 8.96 12.38 8.85
C LEU A 111 9.41 13.48 9.81
N ALA A 112 10.63 14.01 9.66
CA ALA A 112 11.18 15.04 10.52
C ALA A 112 12.25 15.87 9.78
N ALA A 113 12.27 17.18 10.01
CA ALA A 113 13.31 18.08 9.50
C ALA A 113 14.20 18.55 10.66
N TYR A 114 15.51 18.60 10.44
CA TYR A 114 16.50 18.97 11.45
C TYR A 114 17.12 20.34 11.15
N GLY A 115 16.27 21.37 11.12
CA GLY A 115 16.65 22.75 10.82
C GLY A 115 15.57 23.51 10.04
N PRO A 116 15.86 24.76 9.61
CA PRO A 116 14.94 25.54 8.79
C PRO A 116 14.77 24.94 7.39
N ARG A 117 13.52 24.76 6.98
CA ARG A 117 13.16 24.30 5.63
C ARG A 117 13.32 25.43 4.60
N PRO A 118 13.60 25.13 3.31
CA PRO A 118 13.61 23.79 2.70
C PRO A 118 14.97 23.07 2.71
N ASP A 119 16.06 23.75 3.06
CA ASP A 119 17.42 23.22 2.88
C ASP A 119 17.89 22.30 4.02
N ALA A 120 17.12 22.22 5.11
CA ALA A 120 17.47 21.36 6.23
C ALA A 120 17.45 19.86 5.86
N PRO A 121 18.39 19.07 6.41
CA PRO A 121 18.35 17.63 6.28
C PRO A 121 17.03 17.10 6.86
N THR A 122 16.33 16.29 6.07
CA THR A 122 14.98 15.81 6.39
C THR A 122 14.95 14.28 6.31
N LEU A 123 14.63 13.65 7.44
CA LEU A 123 14.33 12.23 7.49
C LEU A 123 13.04 11.97 6.72
N CYS A 124 13.11 11.15 5.69
CA CYS A 124 11.97 10.83 4.84
C CYS A 124 12.01 9.38 4.34
N VAL A 125 10.86 8.88 3.90
CA VAL A 125 10.72 7.57 3.29
C VAL A 125 10.21 7.67 1.87
N ALA A 126 10.89 7.00 0.94
CA ALA A 126 10.41 6.80 -0.42
C ALA A 126 9.67 5.46 -0.53
N THR A 127 8.46 5.50 -1.08
CA THR A 127 7.67 4.29 -1.36
C THR A 127 8.14 3.59 -2.65
N PRO A 128 7.69 2.35 -2.94
CA PRO A 128 8.07 1.63 -4.14
C PRO A 128 7.77 2.42 -5.42
N ALA A 129 8.59 2.24 -6.45
CA ALA A 129 8.37 2.89 -7.75
C ALA A 129 7.29 2.18 -8.59
N MET A 130 7.05 0.89 -8.34
CA MET A 130 6.17 0.04 -9.16
C MET A 130 5.15 -0.69 -8.29
N THR A 131 3.94 -0.83 -8.82
CA THR A 131 2.81 -1.43 -8.07
C THR A 131 3.00 -2.92 -7.82
N GLU A 132 3.58 -3.63 -8.79
CA GLU A 132 3.86 -5.07 -8.73
C GLU A 132 5.31 -5.36 -8.32
N GLY A 133 6.10 -4.33 -8.00
CA GLY A 133 7.48 -4.52 -7.55
C GLY A 133 7.58 -4.82 -6.05
N PRO A 134 8.82 -5.06 -5.56
CA PRO A 134 9.09 -5.31 -4.15
C PRO A 134 8.46 -4.22 -3.27
N GLN A 135 7.74 -4.64 -2.24
CA GLN A 135 7.12 -3.73 -1.27
C GLN A 135 8.14 -3.21 -0.25
N ARG A 136 9.31 -2.77 -0.74
CA ARG A 136 10.43 -2.25 0.05
C ARG A 136 10.41 -0.73 0.08
N LEU A 137 10.70 -0.18 1.25
CA LEU A 137 10.80 1.27 1.48
C LEU A 137 12.27 1.69 1.45
N ARG A 138 12.54 2.95 1.11
CA ARG A 138 13.89 3.53 1.25
C ARG A 138 13.85 4.65 2.27
N LEU A 139 14.62 4.53 3.35
CA LEU A 139 14.81 5.58 4.34
C LEU A 139 15.97 6.48 3.91
N LEU A 140 15.69 7.76 3.77
CA LEU A 140 16.59 8.78 3.26
C LEU A 140 16.73 9.91 4.30
N CYS A 141 17.84 10.63 4.24
CA CYS A 141 18.03 11.87 5.00
C CYS A 141 18.63 12.91 4.04
N GLU A 142 17.76 13.73 3.47
CA GLU A 142 18.12 14.74 2.45
C GLU A 142 17.12 15.90 2.48
N PRO A 143 17.47 17.09 2.00
CA PRO A 143 16.51 18.19 1.85
C PRO A 143 15.36 17.79 0.92
N VAL A 144 14.11 18.07 1.32
CA VAL A 144 12.92 17.79 0.51
C VAL A 144 12.01 18.99 0.47
N HIS A 145 11.73 19.48 -0.75
CA HIS A 145 10.81 20.59 -0.94
C HIS A 145 9.35 20.10 -0.84
N PRO A 146 8.50 20.68 0.02
CA PRO A 146 7.12 20.21 0.23
C PRO A 146 6.21 20.43 -0.99
N VAL A 147 6.59 21.37 -1.85
CA VAL A 147 5.94 21.67 -3.12
C VAL A 147 6.89 21.27 -4.24
N GLN A 148 6.59 20.16 -4.89
CA GLN A 148 7.30 19.73 -6.10
C GLN A 148 6.28 19.24 -7.15
N PRO A 149 6.39 19.68 -8.42
CA PRO A 149 5.56 19.13 -9.48
C PRO A 149 5.91 17.64 -9.67
N TYR A 150 4.88 16.79 -9.70
CA TYR A 150 5.07 15.40 -10.09
C TYR A 150 5.41 15.34 -11.57
N VAL A 151 6.64 14.97 -11.88
CA VAL A 151 7.06 14.65 -13.24
C VAL A 151 6.71 13.18 -13.51
N PRO A 152 5.91 12.86 -14.54
CA PRO A 152 5.64 11.48 -14.90
C PRO A 152 6.93 10.67 -15.10
N TYR A 153 6.94 9.41 -14.70
CA TYR A 153 8.04 8.45 -14.86
C TYR A 153 9.33 8.70 -14.06
N THR A 154 9.64 9.93 -13.64
CA THR A 154 10.87 10.26 -12.90
C THR A 154 10.63 10.96 -11.55
N GLY A 155 9.44 11.51 -11.32
CA GLY A 155 9.10 12.26 -10.13
C GLY A 155 8.44 11.44 -9.03
N PHE A 156 8.28 12.09 -7.88
CA PHE A 156 7.49 11.58 -6.76
C PHE A 156 6.56 12.68 -6.24
N ALA A 157 5.47 12.28 -5.58
CA ALA A 157 4.62 13.21 -4.85
C ALA A 157 5.04 13.26 -3.38
N VAL A 158 5.08 14.46 -2.82
CA VAL A 158 5.45 14.68 -1.42
C VAL A 158 4.22 14.64 -0.51
N GLU A 159 4.30 13.94 0.62
CA GLU A 159 3.38 14.09 1.76
C GLU A 159 4.17 14.44 3.03
N ASP A 160 3.73 15.49 3.74
CA ASP A 160 4.35 15.91 4.99
C ASP A 160 3.71 15.20 6.19
N TRP A 161 4.46 14.36 6.89
CA TRP A 161 4.02 13.63 8.09
C TRP A 161 4.74 14.13 9.36
N SER A 162 5.36 15.31 9.30
CA SER A 162 6.04 15.92 10.46
C SER A 162 5.10 16.20 11.64
N ALA A 163 3.84 16.53 11.35
CA ALA A 163 2.78 16.69 12.35
C ALA A 163 2.13 15.36 12.78
N ALA A 164 2.52 14.22 12.19
CA ALA A 164 1.90 12.91 12.38
C ALA A 164 2.85 11.88 13.02
N ARG A 165 3.71 12.33 13.94
CA ARG A 165 4.59 11.45 14.74
C ARG A 165 3.90 10.20 15.32
N PRO A 166 2.64 10.23 15.80
CA PRO A 166 1.97 9.03 16.29
C PRO A 166 1.84 7.88 15.26
N LEU A 167 2.04 8.15 13.97
CA LEU A 167 1.99 7.14 12.90
C LEU A 167 3.31 6.41 12.68
N TRP A 168 4.42 6.80 13.35
CA TRP A 168 5.74 6.22 13.10
C TRP A 168 6.74 6.30 14.27
N ASP A 169 6.57 7.22 15.22
CA ASP A 169 7.41 7.36 16.42
C ASP A 169 6.76 6.62 17.59
N ALA A 170 7.43 5.57 18.08
CA ALA A 170 6.90 4.72 19.14
C ALA A 170 6.63 5.48 20.45
N ARG A 171 7.37 6.55 20.75
CA ARG A 171 7.15 7.40 21.94
C ARG A 171 5.85 8.20 21.84
N ARG A 172 5.39 8.45 20.62
CA ARG A 172 4.24 9.30 20.32
C ARG A 172 2.99 8.51 19.91
N ALA A 173 3.09 7.19 19.73
CA ALA A 173 1.97 6.36 19.31
C ALA A 173 0.74 6.48 20.23
N GLY A 174 0.93 6.71 21.54
CA GLY A 174 -0.17 6.95 22.48
C GLY A 174 -1.02 8.18 22.16
N ALA A 175 -0.46 9.18 21.47
CA ALA A 175 -1.17 10.39 21.03
C ALA A 175 -1.96 10.18 19.73
N LEU A 176 -2.11 8.93 19.24
CA LEU A 176 -2.89 8.64 18.04
C LEU A 176 -4.36 9.07 18.19
N ARG A 177 -4.97 8.94 19.37
CA ARG A 177 -6.35 9.42 19.60
C ARG A 177 -6.48 10.93 19.36
N ALA A 178 -5.58 11.71 19.95
CA ALA A 178 -5.53 13.16 19.78
C ALA A 178 -5.32 13.55 18.31
N LEU A 179 -4.45 12.83 17.58
CA LEU A 179 -4.27 13.04 16.14
C LEU A 179 -5.56 12.81 15.32
N LEU A 180 -6.44 11.91 15.79
CA LEU A 180 -7.74 11.63 15.18
C LEU A 180 -8.85 12.61 15.65
N GLY A 181 -8.50 13.63 16.44
CA GLY A 181 -9.48 14.58 17.00
C GLY A 181 -10.32 14.01 18.13
N ALA A 182 -9.89 12.90 18.74
CA ALA A 182 -10.52 12.34 19.94
C ALA A 182 -9.77 12.75 21.20
N ASP A 183 -10.50 13.03 22.27
CA ASP A 183 -9.97 13.33 23.61
C ASP A 183 -9.73 12.04 24.42
N ASP A 184 -9.49 12.19 25.73
CA ASP A 184 -9.32 11.08 26.67
C ASP A 184 -10.62 10.30 26.94
N GLY A 185 -11.76 10.80 26.45
CA GLY A 185 -13.07 10.17 26.59
C GLY A 185 -13.24 8.98 25.64
N ARG A 186 -13.90 9.21 24.51
CA ARG A 186 -14.28 8.14 23.57
C ARG A 186 -13.93 8.49 22.13
N LEU A 187 -13.72 7.46 21.32
CA LEU A 187 -13.56 7.63 19.87
C LEU A 187 -14.93 7.91 19.22
N PRO A 188 -15.01 8.75 18.17
CA PRO A 188 -16.23 8.88 17.38
C PRO A 188 -16.72 7.50 16.88
N PHE A 189 -18.02 7.24 17.03
CA PHE A 189 -18.73 5.99 16.73
C PHE A 189 -18.45 4.81 17.67
N PHE A 190 -17.80 5.07 18.81
CA PHE A 190 -17.53 4.07 19.83
C PHE A 190 -17.94 4.57 21.22
N ARG A 191 -18.29 3.62 22.09
CA ARG A 191 -18.32 3.83 23.54
C ARG A 191 -16.89 3.89 24.08
N ALA A 192 -16.75 4.31 25.34
CA ALA A 192 -15.46 4.41 26.02
C ALA A 192 -14.71 3.06 26.10
N ASP A 193 -15.45 1.94 26.14
CA ASP A 193 -14.89 0.58 26.15
C ASP A 193 -14.44 0.08 24.75
N GLY A 194 -14.65 0.88 23.70
CA GLY A 194 -14.32 0.53 22.33
C GLY A 194 -15.40 -0.28 21.60
N THR A 195 -16.58 -0.48 22.21
CA THR A 195 -17.72 -1.09 21.51
C THR A 195 -18.35 -0.10 20.52
N PRO A 196 -18.71 -0.52 19.30
CA PRO A 196 -19.38 0.36 18.35
C PRO A 196 -20.74 0.86 18.86
N LEU A 197 -21.06 2.12 18.57
CA LEU A 197 -22.39 2.69 18.83
C LEU A 197 -23.43 2.17 17.84
N GLY A 198 -24.65 1.96 18.34
CA GLY A 198 -25.84 1.74 17.52
C GLY A 198 -26.43 3.05 16.98
N PRO A 199 -27.32 2.99 15.97
CA PRO A 199 -27.96 4.18 15.40
C PRO A 199 -28.72 5.05 16.42
N ASP A 200 -29.33 4.43 17.44
CA ASP A 200 -30.12 5.11 18.47
C ASP A 200 -29.26 5.84 19.52
N GLU A 201 -27.95 5.61 19.52
CA GLU A 201 -26.99 6.28 20.41
C GLU A 201 -26.28 7.46 19.75
N LEU A 202 -26.52 7.67 18.46
CA LEU A 202 -25.93 8.78 17.71
C LEU A 202 -26.71 10.09 17.93
N PRO A 203 -26.06 11.25 17.81
CA PRO A 203 -26.70 12.53 18.08
C PRO A 203 -27.86 12.82 17.12
N HIS A 204 -29.01 13.17 17.68
CA HIS A 204 -30.22 13.59 16.94
C HIS A 204 -30.33 15.11 16.77
N ALA A 205 -29.53 15.88 17.51
CA ALA A 205 -29.44 17.34 17.45
C ALA A 205 -27.97 17.76 17.63
N GLU A 206 -27.68 19.03 17.38
CA GLU A 206 -26.33 19.59 17.52
C GLU A 206 -25.79 19.37 18.94
N PRO A 207 -24.65 18.66 19.09
CA PRO A 207 -24.02 18.44 20.40
C PRO A 207 -23.48 19.73 21.01
N GLY A 208 -23.42 19.79 22.34
CA GLY A 208 -22.72 20.88 23.02
C GLY A 208 -21.20 20.83 22.81
N PRO A 209 -20.48 21.94 23.07
CA PRO A 209 -19.05 22.08 22.76
C PRO A 209 -18.10 21.18 23.59
N GLY A 210 -18.64 20.40 24.54
CA GLY A 210 -17.89 19.53 25.45
C GLY A 210 -17.75 18.07 25.02
N ASP A 211 -18.27 17.68 23.85
CA ASP A 211 -18.12 16.32 23.32
C ASP A 211 -17.63 16.34 21.84
N PRO A 212 -16.30 16.33 21.63
CA PRO A 212 -15.70 16.30 20.29
C PRO A 212 -16.11 15.05 19.49
N ALA A 213 -16.33 13.92 20.16
CA ALA A 213 -16.73 12.68 19.51
C ALA A 213 -18.15 12.76 18.97
N ALA A 214 -19.09 13.27 19.78
CA ALA A 214 -20.45 13.55 19.32
C ALA A 214 -20.47 14.60 18.20
N THR A 215 -19.60 15.61 18.28
CA THR A 215 -19.49 16.64 17.22
C THR A 215 -19.04 16.00 15.89
N ALA A 216 -18.04 15.11 15.92
CA ALA A 216 -17.60 14.37 14.74
C ALA A 216 -18.68 13.43 14.18
N GLU A 217 -19.46 12.80 15.05
CA GLU A 217 -20.64 12.00 14.66
C GLU A 217 -21.72 12.86 14.00
N TRP A 218 -22.04 14.02 14.59
CA TRP A 218 -23.03 14.96 14.06
C TRP A 218 -22.65 15.50 12.69
N VAL A 219 -21.42 15.99 12.52
CA VAL A 219 -20.89 16.44 11.21
C VAL A 219 -21.01 15.34 10.16
N THR A 220 -20.69 14.11 10.53
CA THR A 220 -20.77 12.94 9.64
C THR A 220 -22.22 12.63 9.24
N LEU A 221 -23.15 12.72 10.18
CA LEU A 221 -24.58 12.49 9.92
C LEU A 221 -25.15 13.56 8.99
N LEU A 222 -24.77 14.83 9.15
CA LEU A 222 -25.14 15.91 8.24
C LEU A 222 -24.63 15.63 6.82
N GLN A 223 -23.37 15.23 6.67
CA GLN A 223 -22.82 14.82 5.36
C GLN A 223 -23.58 13.64 4.74
N ALA A 224 -23.97 12.65 5.56
CA ALA A 224 -24.70 11.47 5.09
C ALA A 224 -26.14 11.79 4.64
N ARG A 225 -26.77 12.81 5.22
CA ARG A 225 -28.11 13.32 4.83
C ARG A 225 -28.08 14.22 3.59
N GLY A 226 -26.91 14.71 3.21
CA GLY A 226 -26.74 15.68 2.12
C GLY A 226 -26.76 17.13 2.60
N ASP A 227 -26.78 17.38 3.92
CA ASP A 227 -26.79 18.70 4.56
C ASP A 227 -25.37 19.30 4.59
N HIS A 228 -24.72 19.36 3.42
CA HIS A 228 -23.30 19.70 3.31
C HIS A 228 -23.00 21.11 3.85
N ALA A 229 -23.90 22.06 3.67
CA ALA A 229 -23.72 23.41 4.20
C ALA A 229 -23.55 23.43 5.72
N GLU A 230 -24.45 22.74 6.41
CA GLU A 230 -24.47 22.61 7.86
C GLU A 230 -23.28 21.78 8.34
N ALA A 231 -22.91 20.72 7.62
CA ALA A 231 -21.75 19.90 7.96
C ALA A 231 -20.43 20.70 7.96
N TYR A 232 -20.22 21.53 6.94
CA TYR A 232 -19.04 22.41 6.87
C TYR A 232 -19.05 23.47 7.98
N ALA A 233 -20.21 24.06 8.28
CA ALA A 233 -20.36 25.02 9.36
C ALA A 233 -20.07 24.39 10.73
N ALA A 234 -20.65 23.23 11.03
CA ALA A 234 -20.42 22.47 12.25
C ALA A 234 -18.95 22.00 12.39
N ALA A 235 -18.26 21.75 11.26
CA ALA A 235 -16.82 21.47 11.26
C ALA A 235 -15.95 22.74 11.40
N GLY A 236 -16.53 23.95 11.38
CA GLY A 236 -15.80 25.21 11.44
C GLY A 236 -14.99 25.50 10.16
N ILE A 237 -15.52 25.12 8.99
CA ILE A 237 -14.89 25.27 7.68
C ILE A 237 -15.70 26.25 6.83
N GLU A 238 -15.09 27.37 6.49
CA GLU A 238 -15.66 28.35 5.55
C GLU A 238 -15.68 27.76 4.14
N ARG A 239 -16.83 27.81 3.47
CA ARG A 239 -16.98 27.41 2.07
C ARG A 239 -16.85 28.63 1.18
N ASP A 240 -15.87 28.64 0.30
CA ASP A 240 -15.77 29.63 -0.76
C ASP A 240 -16.41 29.08 -2.04
N LEU A 241 -17.55 29.66 -2.41
CA LEU A 241 -18.34 29.26 -3.56
C LEU A 241 -18.04 30.09 -4.82
N THR A 242 -16.96 30.86 -4.81
CA THR A 242 -16.51 31.61 -5.99
C THR A 242 -16.18 30.64 -7.13
N ALA A 243 -16.79 30.85 -8.30
CA ALA A 243 -16.53 30.02 -9.47
C ALA A 243 -15.15 30.32 -10.07
N PRO A 244 -14.40 29.30 -10.54
CA PRO A 244 -13.12 29.52 -11.20
C PRO A 244 -13.31 30.20 -12.57
N GLU A 245 -12.32 31.02 -12.98
CA GLU A 245 -12.39 31.86 -14.19
C GLU A 245 -12.50 31.08 -15.52
N ARG A 246 -12.11 29.80 -15.54
CA ARG A 246 -12.23 28.91 -16.70
C ARG A 246 -12.76 27.55 -16.25
N THR A 247 -13.95 27.17 -16.74
CA THR A 247 -14.46 25.80 -16.71
C THR A 247 -14.09 25.09 -18.01
N ARG A 248 -13.19 24.09 -18.00
CA ARG A 248 -12.88 23.34 -19.24
C ARG A 248 -14.14 22.67 -19.81
N ALA A 249 -14.41 22.93 -21.09
CA ALA A 249 -15.61 22.57 -21.84
C ALA A 249 -15.61 21.13 -22.40
N TYR A 250 -15.42 20.12 -21.55
CA TYR A 250 -15.77 18.74 -21.90
C TYR A 250 -16.52 18.09 -20.72
N GLY A 251 -17.79 18.49 -20.54
CA GLY A 251 -18.65 17.94 -19.52
C GLY A 251 -19.74 18.90 -19.04
N ARG A 252 -20.64 18.41 -18.18
CA ARG A 252 -21.66 19.24 -17.52
C ARG A 252 -20.98 20.33 -16.66
N PRO A 253 -21.56 21.54 -16.54
CA PRO A 253 -21.06 22.57 -15.63
C PRO A 253 -20.93 22.01 -14.22
N VAL A 254 -19.75 22.17 -13.62
CA VAL A 254 -19.48 21.77 -12.24
C VAL A 254 -19.51 23.03 -11.39
N THR A 255 -20.41 23.09 -10.41
CA THR A 255 -20.46 24.21 -9.46
C THR A 255 -19.51 23.95 -8.29
N PRO A 256 -18.88 24.97 -7.69
CA PRO A 256 -18.09 24.83 -6.47
C PRO A 256 -18.85 24.09 -5.36
N GLU A 257 -20.15 24.38 -5.22
CA GLU A 257 -21.03 23.70 -4.27
C GLU A 257 -21.13 22.19 -4.53
N SER A 258 -21.30 21.78 -5.79
CA SER A 258 -21.31 20.35 -6.14
C SER A 258 -19.97 19.67 -5.85
N VAL A 259 -18.84 20.38 -6.02
CA VAL A 259 -17.52 19.82 -5.70
C VAL A 259 -17.42 19.58 -4.21
N LEU A 260 -17.67 20.58 -3.38
CA LEU A 260 -17.57 20.46 -1.93
C LEU A 260 -18.57 19.41 -1.37
N ALA A 261 -19.74 19.27 -1.98
CA ALA A 261 -20.74 18.27 -1.60
C ALA A 261 -20.32 16.82 -1.92
N THR A 262 -19.82 16.57 -3.14
CA THR A 262 -19.55 15.20 -3.62
C THR A 262 -18.24 14.59 -3.14
N ASN A 263 -17.43 15.32 -2.39
CA ASN A 263 -16.15 14.84 -1.90
C ASN A 263 -16.32 14.15 -0.55
N ALA A 264 -15.99 12.85 -0.50
CA ALA A 264 -15.99 12.05 0.72
C ALA A 264 -14.79 12.42 1.62
N LEU A 265 -14.76 13.63 2.17
CA LEU A 265 -13.77 14.08 3.15
C LEU A 265 -14.30 13.90 4.57
N ASP A 266 -13.42 13.55 5.50
CA ASP A 266 -13.69 13.70 6.93
C ASP A 266 -13.43 15.17 7.31
N LEU A 267 -14.51 15.96 7.41
CA LEU A 267 -14.42 17.39 7.66
C LEU A 267 -13.86 17.71 9.05
N THR A 268 -14.09 16.85 10.04
CA THR A 268 -13.58 17.07 11.40
C THR A 268 -12.07 16.91 11.49
N ARG A 269 -11.51 15.97 10.72
CA ARG A 269 -10.04 15.83 10.59
C ARG A 269 -9.43 16.91 9.74
N LEU A 270 -10.15 17.39 8.72
CA LEU A 270 -9.62 18.36 7.76
C LEU A 270 -9.09 19.62 8.44
N ARG A 271 -9.85 20.16 9.40
CA ARG A 271 -9.45 21.35 10.17
C ARG A 271 -8.20 21.10 11.02
N SER A 272 -8.21 20.06 11.85
CA SER A 272 -7.09 19.76 12.74
C SER A 272 -5.83 19.37 11.97
N GLY A 273 -5.96 18.64 10.85
CA GLY A 273 -4.85 18.27 9.98
C GLY A 273 -4.19 19.47 9.29
N VAL A 274 -4.97 20.37 8.69
CA VAL A 274 -4.44 21.59 8.04
C VAL A 274 -3.72 22.48 9.06
N ARG A 275 -4.33 22.71 10.23
CA ARG A 275 -3.72 23.56 11.27
C ARG A 275 -2.50 22.93 11.92
N GLY A 276 -2.52 21.61 12.17
CA GLY A 276 -1.37 20.89 12.70
C GLY A 276 -0.16 20.97 11.75
N LEU A 277 -0.39 20.86 10.45
CA LEU A 277 0.65 21.02 9.43
C LEU A 277 1.15 22.47 9.31
N ALA A 278 0.24 23.44 9.33
CA ALA A 278 0.62 24.86 9.33
C ALA A 278 1.49 25.21 10.55
N ALA A 279 1.11 24.73 11.75
CA ALA A 279 1.88 24.91 12.98
C ALA A 279 3.24 24.19 12.94
N ALA A 280 3.34 23.07 12.21
CA ALA A 280 4.60 22.38 11.95
C ALA A 280 5.48 23.09 10.89
N GLY A 281 5.02 24.20 10.31
CA GLY A 281 5.75 24.97 9.30
C GLY A 281 5.65 24.42 7.88
N ALA A 282 4.63 23.62 7.57
CA ALA A 282 4.39 23.07 6.23
C ALA A 282 3.72 24.06 5.26
N GLY A 283 3.48 25.30 5.71
CA GLY A 283 2.76 26.34 4.97
C GLY A 283 1.29 26.45 5.37
N GLY A 284 0.64 27.54 4.96
CA GLY A 284 -0.75 27.85 5.30
C GLY A 284 -1.79 27.37 4.28
N ALA A 285 -1.35 26.76 3.17
CA ALA A 285 -2.23 26.35 2.08
C ALA A 285 -1.92 24.91 1.63
N PHE A 286 -2.97 24.13 1.44
CA PHE A 286 -2.88 22.72 1.03
C PHE A 286 -3.89 22.39 -0.06
N ARG A 287 -3.65 21.29 -0.79
CA ARG A 287 -4.58 20.77 -1.80
C ARG A 287 -4.98 19.33 -1.52
N VAL A 288 -6.25 19.02 -1.72
CA VAL A 288 -6.76 17.64 -1.78
C VAL A 288 -7.11 17.31 -3.22
N HIS A 289 -6.55 16.20 -3.72
CA HIS A 289 -6.88 15.65 -5.03
C HIS A 289 -8.09 14.71 -4.90
N SER A 290 -9.18 15.09 -5.54
CA SER A 290 -10.30 14.22 -5.89
C SER A 290 -10.19 13.88 -7.38
N PRO A 291 -10.65 12.72 -7.88
CA PRO A 291 -10.56 12.41 -9.31
C PRO A 291 -11.10 13.58 -10.15
N TYR A 292 -10.20 14.21 -10.90
CA TYR A 292 -10.42 15.37 -11.78
C TYR A 292 -10.77 16.71 -11.10
N ARG A 293 -10.73 16.82 -9.76
CA ARG A 293 -11.09 18.06 -9.03
C ARG A 293 -10.11 18.36 -7.91
N ILE A 294 -9.78 19.62 -7.72
CA ILE A 294 -8.84 20.06 -6.69
C ILE A 294 -9.57 20.97 -5.71
N ILE A 295 -9.49 20.63 -4.43
CA ILE A 295 -9.93 21.51 -3.35
C ILE A 295 -8.67 22.12 -2.73
N ARG A 296 -8.60 23.45 -2.75
CA ARG A 296 -7.61 24.23 -2.01
C ARG A 296 -8.14 24.52 -0.62
N LEU A 297 -7.28 24.39 0.37
CA LEU A 297 -7.56 24.58 1.79
C LEU A 297 -6.57 25.59 2.34
N ASP A 298 -7.08 26.72 2.82
CA ASP A 298 -6.26 27.80 3.39
C ASP A 298 -6.57 27.94 4.89
N ALA A 299 -5.52 28.00 5.71
CA ALA A 299 -5.62 28.41 7.09
C ALA A 299 -5.92 29.92 7.15
N VAL A 300 -7.07 30.30 7.71
CA VAL A 300 -7.52 31.71 7.71
C VAL A 300 -7.02 32.45 8.95
N GLY A 301 -6.44 33.64 8.75
CA GLY A 301 -5.85 34.46 9.82
C GLY A 301 -4.40 34.06 10.15
N GLU A 302 -3.71 34.89 10.93
CA GLU A 302 -2.39 34.56 11.46
C GLU A 302 -2.47 33.34 12.39
N ALA A 303 -1.37 32.88 12.96
CA ALA A 303 -1.34 31.70 13.82
C ALA A 303 -1.93 31.83 15.26
N PRO A 304 -2.63 32.90 15.74
CA PRO A 304 -2.97 32.97 17.16
C PRO A 304 -4.14 32.05 17.56
N HIS A 305 -4.77 31.35 16.61
CA HIS A 305 -5.79 30.34 16.88
C HIS A 305 -5.12 28.99 16.67
N GLY A 306 -5.00 28.16 17.72
CA GLY A 306 -4.32 26.87 17.70
C GLY A 306 -4.90 25.84 16.70
N PRO A 307 -4.87 24.53 16.97
CA PRO A 307 -5.37 23.53 16.00
C PRO A 307 -6.85 23.71 15.58
N ASP A 308 -7.61 24.58 16.27
CA ASP A 308 -9.03 24.85 16.05
C ASP A 308 -9.36 26.12 15.26
N GLY A 309 -8.36 26.85 14.75
CA GLY A 309 -8.61 28.04 13.93
C GLY A 309 -9.38 27.74 12.62
N PRO A 310 -10.22 28.66 12.12
CA PRO A 310 -11.07 28.40 10.96
C PRO A 310 -10.24 28.15 9.69
N ILE A 311 -10.69 27.25 8.82
CA ILE A 311 -10.06 27.02 7.52
C ILE A 311 -11.06 27.36 6.41
N ARG A 312 -10.56 27.75 5.24
CA ARG A 312 -11.36 28.03 4.05
C ARG A 312 -11.14 26.94 3.01
N ALA A 313 -12.22 26.38 2.48
CA ALA A 313 -12.21 25.41 1.39
C ALA A 313 -12.71 26.07 0.10
N ARG A 314 -11.91 25.99 -0.97
CA ARG A 314 -12.22 26.56 -2.29
C ARG A 314 -11.98 25.53 -3.40
N TYR A 315 -12.88 25.48 -4.37
CA TYR A 315 -12.66 24.71 -5.60
C TYR A 315 -11.71 25.46 -6.54
N VAL A 316 -10.68 24.78 -7.05
CA VAL A 316 -9.74 25.32 -8.05
C VAL A 316 -9.63 24.38 -9.26
N GLU A 317 -9.70 24.94 -10.47
CA GLU A 317 -9.57 24.18 -11.73
C GLU A 317 -8.15 24.15 -12.29
N GLN A 318 -7.36 25.20 -12.06
CA GLN A 318 -6.04 25.32 -12.68
C GLN A 318 -5.02 24.42 -11.98
N ARG A 319 -4.42 23.49 -12.75
CA ARG A 319 -3.27 22.71 -12.31
C ARG A 319 -2.09 23.59 -11.89
N GLU A 320 -1.92 24.77 -12.48
CA GLU A 320 -0.84 25.73 -12.15
C GLU A 320 -1.05 26.39 -10.78
N GLU A 321 -2.26 26.88 -10.50
CA GLU A 321 -2.62 27.44 -9.18
C GLU A 321 -2.47 26.37 -8.08
N ALA A 322 -2.85 25.12 -8.38
CA ALA A 322 -2.67 23.99 -7.48
C ALA A 322 -1.22 23.48 -7.42
N ALA A 323 -0.40 23.64 -8.46
CA ALA A 323 0.95 23.09 -8.53
C ALA A 323 1.89 23.72 -7.49
N ARG A 324 1.58 24.95 -7.07
CA ARG A 324 2.36 25.71 -6.07
C ARG A 324 1.91 25.46 -4.63
N VAL A 325 0.98 24.53 -4.40
CA VAL A 325 0.39 24.25 -3.10
C VAL A 325 0.72 22.82 -2.67
N ALA A 326 1.14 22.65 -1.41
CA ALA A 326 1.51 21.36 -0.86
C ALA A 326 0.30 20.40 -0.87
N ARG A 327 0.55 19.12 -1.15
CA ARG A 327 -0.50 18.10 -1.08
C ARG A 327 -0.86 17.85 0.38
N LEU A 328 -2.16 17.84 0.70
CA LEU A 328 -2.62 17.46 2.02
C LEU A 328 -2.50 15.92 2.18
N PRO A 329 -1.74 15.42 3.18
CA PRO A 329 -1.57 14.00 3.43
C PRO A 329 -2.90 13.27 3.70
N GLU A 330 -3.00 11.99 3.35
CA GLU A 330 -4.26 11.24 3.51
C GLU A 330 -4.73 11.16 4.96
N TYR A 331 -3.82 11.11 5.93
CA TYR A 331 -4.19 11.10 7.35
C TYR A 331 -4.91 12.39 7.79
N ALA A 332 -4.79 13.50 7.07
CA ALA A 332 -5.44 14.75 7.47
C ALA A 332 -6.91 14.82 7.05
N TRP A 333 -7.38 13.95 6.15
CA TRP A 333 -8.73 14.08 5.59
C TRP A 333 -9.46 12.75 5.33
N LYS A 334 -8.77 11.60 5.44
CA LYS A 334 -9.40 10.28 5.48
C LYS A 334 -9.53 9.80 6.91
N ARG A 335 -10.58 9.02 7.22
CA ARG A 335 -10.72 8.24 8.45
C ARG A 335 -9.66 7.13 8.48
N LEU A 336 -9.25 6.77 9.69
CA LEU A 336 -8.31 5.68 9.87
C LEU A 336 -9.04 4.35 9.56
N PRO A 337 -8.56 3.53 8.60
CA PRO A 337 -9.24 2.28 8.22
C PRO A 337 -9.44 1.31 9.39
N ASP A 338 -8.55 1.36 10.39
CA ASP A 338 -8.58 0.53 11.59
C ASP A 338 -9.89 0.69 12.38
N LEU A 339 -10.33 1.94 12.60
CA LEU A 339 -11.59 2.23 13.29
C LEU A 339 -12.77 1.65 12.53
N GLU A 340 -12.79 1.81 11.21
CA GLU A 340 -13.92 1.34 10.42
C GLU A 340 -14.00 -0.18 10.33
N LEU A 341 -12.86 -0.85 10.19
CA LEU A 341 -12.83 -2.31 10.18
C LEU A 341 -13.28 -2.90 11.52
N VAL A 342 -12.92 -2.27 12.65
CA VAL A 342 -13.42 -2.67 13.98
C VAL A 342 -14.91 -2.38 14.11
N ARG A 343 -15.37 -1.18 13.71
CA ARG A 343 -16.80 -0.79 13.73
C ARG A 343 -17.67 -1.76 12.93
N LEU A 344 -17.18 -2.22 11.78
CA LEU A 344 -17.86 -3.17 10.90
C LEU A 344 -17.69 -4.64 11.33
N GLY A 345 -16.99 -4.92 12.44
CA GLY A 345 -16.73 -6.28 12.92
C GLY A 345 -15.89 -7.13 11.96
N ARG A 346 -15.11 -6.49 11.08
CA ARG A 346 -14.24 -7.18 10.10
C ARG A 346 -12.93 -7.65 10.72
N ILE A 347 -12.47 -6.95 11.75
CA ILE A 347 -11.31 -7.29 12.58
C ILE A 347 -11.62 -6.94 14.02
N THR A 348 -10.91 -7.56 14.95
CA THR A 348 -10.93 -7.23 16.36
C THR A 348 -9.77 -6.29 16.72
N PRO A 349 -9.86 -5.51 17.81
CA PRO A 349 -8.74 -4.69 18.27
C PRO A 349 -7.44 -5.48 18.51
N ARG A 350 -7.53 -6.78 18.82
CA ARG A 350 -6.35 -7.64 19.06
C ARG A 350 -5.58 -7.99 17.79
N GLU A 351 -6.23 -7.89 16.63
CA GLU A 351 -5.62 -8.11 15.31
C GLU A 351 -4.95 -6.84 14.76
N LEU A 352 -5.12 -5.70 15.42
CA LEU A 352 -4.44 -4.45 15.07
C LEU A 352 -2.96 -4.51 15.48
N HIS A 353 -2.17 -3.61 14.91
CA HIS A 353 -0.82 -3.33 15.37
C HIS A 353 -0.82 -2.98 16.88
N PRO A 354 0.06 -3.54 17.72
CA PRO A 354 0.04 -3.33 19.18
C PRO A 354 0.03 -1.87 19.62
N LEU A 355 0.86 -1.01 19.02
CA LEU A 355 0.85 0.43 19.29
C LEU A 355 -0.47 1.12 18.89
N VAL A 356 -1.12 0.67 17.82
CA VAL A 356 -2.42 1.21 17.37
C VAL A 356 -3.53 0.73 18.30
N ALA A 357 -3.54 -0.56 18.64
CA ALA A 357 -4.52 -1.14 19.57
C ALA A 357 -4.41 -0.50 20.96
N GLY A 358 -3.20 -0.34 21.49
CA GLY A 358 -2.97 0.28 22.80
C GLY A 358 -3.41 1.73 22.84
N ALA A 359 -3.23 2.48 21.75
CA ALA A 359 -3.69 3.86 21.67
C ALA A 359 -5.22 3.96 21.49
N LEU A 360 -5.82 3.16 20.60
CA LEU A 360 -7.24 3.31 20.24
C LEU A 360 -8.19 2.51 21.14
N PHE A 361 -7.78 1.34 21.62
CA PHE A 361 -8.61 0.39 22.35
C PHE A 361 -7.88 -0.21 23.57
N PRO A 362 -7.43 0.62 24.53
CA PRO A 362 -6.64 0.16 25.68
C PRO A 362 -7.36 -0.89 26.55
N ALA A 363 -8.70 -0.86 26.59
CA ALA A 363 -9.51 -1.83 27.33
C ALA A 363 -9.61 -3.22 26.65
N ALA A 364 -9.22 -3.37 25.38
CA ALA A 364 -9.36 -4.61 24.63
C ALA A 364 -8.31 -5.69 24.98
N GLY A 365 -7.35 -5.36 25.85
CA GLY A 365 -6.21 -6.21 26.21
C GLY A 365 -5.09 -6.20 25.18
N PRO A 366 -4.03 -7.01 25.38
CA PRO A 366 -2.86 -7.00 24.50
C PRO A 366 -3.24 -7.49 23.10
N ALA A 367 -2.88 -6.68 22.12
CA ALA A 367 -2.92 -7.03 20.70
C ALA A 367 -1.64 -7.74 20.29
N VAL A 368 -1.77 -8.67 19.35
CA VAL A 368 -0.67 -9.49 18.83
C VAL A 368 -0.40 -9.25 17.35
N GLY A 369 -1.20 -8.37 16.73
CA GLY A 369 -1.17 -8.14 15.28
C GLY A 369 -2.00 -9.17 14.50
N PRO A 370 -1.94 -9.10 13.16
CA PRO A 370 -2.75 -9.95 12.31
C PRO A 370 -2.32 -11.42 12.42
N PRO A 371 -3.27 -12.37 12.28
CA PRO A 371 -2.97 -13.79 12.42
C PRO A 371 -2.04 -14.29 11.30
N GLY A 372 -1.21 -15.28 11.66
CA GLY A 372 -0.38 -16.03 10.73
C GLY A 372 -1.20 -16.92 9.76
N PRO A 373 -0.53 -17.63 8.83
CA PRO A 373 -1.20 -18.54 7.92
C PRO A 373 -1.92 -19.66 8.69
N ALA A 374 -3.17 -19.94 8.29
CA ALA A 374 -3.95 -21.04 8.88
C ALA A 374 -3.62 -22.36 8.17
N ARG A 375 -3.73 -23.48 8.90
CA ARG A 375 -3.61 -24.82 8.30
C ARG A 375 -4.73 -25.08 7.29
N SER A 376 -4.40 -25.75 6.18
CA SER A 376 -5.38 -26.21 5.19
C SER A 376 -6.43 -27.11 5.85
N LYS A 377 -7.69 -26.90 5.51
CA LYS A 377 -8.83 -27.69 6.00
C LYS A 377 -9.35 -28.57 4.87
N PRO A 378 -9.87 -29.79 5.16
CA PRO A 378 -10.54 -30.60 4.14
C PRO A 378 -11.67 -29.83 3.44
N VAL A 379 -11.72 -29.93 2.13
CA VAL A 379 -12.72 -29.29 1.27
C VAL A 379 -13.50 -30.35 0.52
N ARG A 380 -14.83 -30.29 0.60
CA ARG A 380 -15.70 -31.23 -0.10
C ARG A 380 -15.87 -30.85 -1.57
N VAL A 381 -15.64 -31.81 -2.46
CA VAL A 381 -15.77 -31.69 -3.92
C VAL A 381 -16.73 -32.77 -4.42
N ARG A 382 -17.59 -32.41 -5.37
CA ARG A 382 -18.47 -33.38 -6.04
C ARG A 382 -17.68 -34.09 -7.13
N CYS A 383 -17.58 -35.42 -7.09
CA CYS A 383 -16.83 -36.21 -8.06
C CYS A 383 -17.54 -37.55 -8.30
N GLY A 384 -17.75 -37.94 -9.56
CA GLY A 384 -18.33 -39.25 -9.92
C GLY A 384 -19.67 -39.59 -9.25
N GLY A 385 -20.53 -38.60 -8.99
CA GLY A 385 -21.80 -38.81 -8.26
C GLY A 385 -21.65 -38.96 -6.73
N GLY A 386 -20.43 -38.84 -6.20
CA GLY A 386 -20.08 -38.85 -4.77
C GLY A 386 -19.56 -37.51 -4.24
N TRP A 387 -19.31 -37.44 -2.93
CA TRP A 387 -18.61 -36.33 -2.28
C TRP A 387 -17.24 -36.81 -1.82
N HIS A 388 -16.19 -36.17 -2.29
CA HIS A 388 -14.82 -36.45 -1.89
C HIS A 388 -14.28 -35.30 -1.05
N GLU A 389 -13.42 -35.61 -0.09
CA GLU A 389 -12.65 -34.60 0.63
C GLU A 389 -11.28 -34.44 -0.03
N VAL A 390 -10.90 -33.20 -0.30
CA VAL A 390 -9.58 -32.84 -0.82
C VAL A 390 -8.89 -31.87 0.12
N ARG A 391 -7.57 -31.95 0.24
CA ARG A 391 -6.77 -31.02 1.06
C ARG A 391 -5.35 -30.90 0.53
N SER A 392 -4.70 -29.78 0.78
CA SER A 392 -3.29 -29.64 0.42
C SER A 392 -2.42 -30.45 1.39
N ARG A 393 -1.62 -31.38 0.85
CA ARG A 393 -0.72 -32.23 1.63
C ARG A 393 0.45 -32.70 0.77
N GLY A 394 1.66 -32.66 1.31
CA GLY A 394 2.85 -33.17 0.63
C GLY A 394 3.17 -32.46 -0.69
N GLY A 395 2.77 -31.18 -0.83
CA GLY A 395 2.99 -30.41 -2.05
C GLY A 395 2.03 -30.77 -3.20
N LEU A 396 0.95 -31.51 -2.92
CA LEU A 396 -0.10 -31.90 -3.86
C LEU A 396 -1.48 -31.68 -3.23
N LEU A 397 -2.52 -31.74 -4.07
CA LEU A 397 -3.89 -31.84 -3.59
C LEU A 397 -4.20 -33.33 -3.34
N GLU A 398 -4.26 -33.75 -2.08
CA GLU A 398 -4.62 -35.11 -1.70
C GLU A 398 -6.10 -35.35 -2.05
N MET A 399 -6.38 -36.44 -2.77
CA MET A 399 -7.73 -36.82 -3.23
C MET A 399 -7.90 -38.34 -3.06
N PRO A 400 -9.13 -38.84 -2.80
CA PRO A 400 -9.38 -40.27 -2.58
C PRO A 400 -9.48 -41.04 -3.91
N HIS A 401 -8.39 -41.09 -4.68
CA HIS A 401 -8.29 -41.79 -5.96
C HIS A 401 -7.02 -42.62 -6.06
N THR A 402 -7.12 -43.76 -6.76
CA THR A 402 -5.98 -44.64 -7.05
C THR A 402 -4.98 -43.98 -8.00
N PRO A 403 -3.68 -44.35 -7.97
CA PRO A 403 -2.70 -43.83 -8.92
C PRO A 403 -3.09 -44.06 -10.39
N GLU A 404 -3.72 -45.20 -10.70
CA GLU A 404 -4.16 -45.57 -12.05
C GLU A 404 -5.29 -44.64 -12.54
N GLU A 405 -6.26 -44.34 -11.67
CA GLU A 405 -7.29 -43.34 -11.97
C GLU A 405 -6.66 -41.97 -12.20
N GLN A 406 -5.72 -41.55 -11.34
CA GLN A 406 -5.05 -40.26 -11.51
C GLN A 406 -4.26 -40.19 -12.82
N GLN A 407 -3.57 -41.27 -13.19
CA GLN A 407 -2.82 -41.35 -14.45
C GLN A 407 -3.77 -41.28 -15.66
N ARG A 408 -4.88 -42.03 -15.64
CA ARG A 408 -5.88 -42.03 -16.71
C ARG A 408 -6.44 -40.63 -16.95
N GLU A 409 -6.84 -39.93 -15.89
CA GLU A 409 -7.44 -38.59 -16.01
C GLU A 409 -6.41 -37.54 -16.44
N ARG A 410 -5.15 -37.64 -15.96
CA ARG A 410 -4.05 -36.78 -16.43
C ARG A 410 -3.76 -36.98 -17.91
N ALA A 411 -3.73 -38.23 -18.39
CA ALA A 411 -3.57 -38.54 -19.80
C ALA A 411 -4.74 -38.01 -20.63
N LEU A 412 -5.98 -38.23 -20.18
CA LEU A 412 -7.18 -37.72 -20.85
C LEU A 412 -7.13 -36.20 -21.02
N ARG A 413 -6.73 -35.46 -19.97
CA ARG A 413 -6.53 -34.02 -20.03
C ARG A 413 -5.42 -33.63 -21.00
N ALA A 414 -4.28 -34.32 -20.98
CA ALA A 414 -3.15 -34.03 -21.86
C ALA A 414 -3.51 -34.16 -23.34
N PHE A 415 -4.46 -35.04 -23.68
CA PHE A 415 -5.02 -35.19 -25.03
C PHE A 415 -6.26 -34.32 -25.29
N GLY A 416 -6.54 -33.30 -24.46
CA GLY A 416 -7.63 -32.34 -24.66
C GLY A 416 -9.00 -32.80 -24.15
N GLY A 417 -9.07 -33.93 -23.44
CA GLY A 417 -10.30 -34.41 -22.81
C GLY A 417 -10.70 -33.58 -21.58
N ALA A 418 -12.01 -33.46 -21.36
CA ALA A 418 -12.54 -32.76 -20.19
C ALA A 418 -12.41 -33.62 -18.92
N VAL A 419 -11.73 -33.08 -17.90
CA VAL A 419 -11.71 -33.65 -16.55
C VAL A 419 -12.79 -33.00 -15.67
N SER A 420 -13.32 -33.75 -14.71
CA SER A 420 -14.38 -33.28 -13.81
C SER A 420 -14.10 -33.61 -12.34
N GLY A 421 -14.86 -33.00 -11.44
CA GLY A 421 -14.76 -33.24 -10.00
C GLY A 421 -13.37 -32.96 -9.42
N CYS A 422 -12.80 -33.91 -8.69
CA CYS A 422 -11.50 -33.79 -8.02
C CYS A 422 -10.37 -33.40 -8.98
N PHE A 423 -10.31 -34.00 -10.17
CA PHE A 423 -9.28 -33.73 -11.17
C PHE A 423 -9.37 -32.35 -11.80
N ALA A 424 -10.59 -31.83 -12.00
CA ALA A 424 -10.78 -30.44 -12.42
C ALA A 424 -10.33 -29.46 -11.33
N VAL A 425 -10.59 -29.79 -10.06
CA VAL A 425 -10.14 -28.96 -8.92
C VAL A 425 -8.62 -28.99 -8.79
N GLU A 426 -7.96 -30.15 -8.91
CA GLU A 426 -6.49 -30.27 -8.93
C GLU A 426 -5.89 -29.47 -10.09
N ALA A 427 -6.49 -29.59 -11.28
CA ALA A 427 -6.07 -28.84 -12.46
C ALA A 427 -6.10 -27.32 -12.21
N THR A 428 -7.26 -26.79 -11.81
CA THR A 428 -7.42 -25.37 -11.49
C THR A 428 -6.53 -24.93 -10.33
N TRP A 429 -6.27 -25.80 -9.35
CA TRP A 429 -5.37 -25.50 -8.23
C TRP A 429 -3.94 -25.25 -8.69
N ILE A 430 -3.47 -26.00 -9.69
CA ILE A 430 -2.12 -25.86 -10.24
C ILE A 430 -2.05 -24.72 -11.27
N THR A 431 -3.02 -24.64 -12.19
CA THR A 431 -2.95 -23.69 -13.31
C THR A 431 -3.45 -22.29 -12.96
N GLY A 432 -4.28 -22.16 -11.91
CA GLY A 432 -5.02 -20.94 -11.61
C GLY A 432 -6.22 -20.70 -12.55
N GLU A 433 -6.45 -21.58 -13.54
CA GLU A 433 -7.48 -21.43 -14.57
C GLU A 433 -8.75 -22.18 -14.19
N GLY A 434 -9.87 -21.44 -14.09
CA GLY A 434 -11.17 -21.99 -13.74
C GLY A 434 -11.62 -21.63 -12.32
N ARG A 435 -12.59 -22.38 -11.79
CA ARG A 435 -13.28 -22.03 -10.53
C ARG A 435 -13.00 -23.04 -9.42
N LEU A 436 -12.24 -22.62 -8.41
CA LEU A 436 -12.07 -23.40 -7.18
C LEU A 436 -13.26 -23.30 -6.23
N PRO A 437 -13.53 -24.36 -5.44
CA PRO A 437 -14.35 -24.27 -4.23
C PRO A 437 -13.92 -23.11 -3.34
N ARG A 438 -14.86 -22.46 -2.65
CA ARG A 438 -14.61 -21.22 -1.89
C ARG A 438 -13.43 -21.33 -0.92
N ALA A 439 -13.30 -22.44 -0.21
CA ALA A 439 -12.22 -22.67 0.75
C ALA A 439 -10.84 -22.76 0.07
N LEU A 440 -10.70 -23.58 -0.98
CA LEU A 440 -9.45 -23.64 -1.75
C LEU A 440 -9.11 -22.31 -2.42
N ARG A 441 -10.11 -21.60 -2.96
CA ARG A 441 -9.88 -20.27 -3.55
C ARG A 441 -9.36 -19.26 -2.51
N ALA A 442 -9.80 -19.37 -1.26
CA ALA A 442 -9.28 -18.54 -0.17
C ALA A 442 -7.85 -18.92 0.22
N GLU A 443 -7.52 -20.22 0.28
CA GLU A 443 -6.16 -20.72 0.52
C GLU A 443 -5.19 -20.30 -0.58
N HIS A 444 -5.58 -20.46 -1.84
CA HIS A 444 -4.83 -20.01 -3.01
C HIS A 444 -4.55 -18.51 -2.94
N ARG A 445 -5.58 -17.71 -2.63
CA ARG A 445 -5.44 -16.25 -2.50
C ARG A 445 -4.56 -15.84 -1.32
N GLU A 446 -4.69 -16.49 -0.17
CA GLU A 446 -3.85 -16.26 1.00
C GLU A 446 -2.38 -16.42 0.61
N PHE A 447 -2.03 -17.51 -0.08
CA PHE A 447 -0.67 -17.78 -0.52
C PHE A 447 -0.10 -16.64 -1.37
N PHE A 448 -0.79 -16.23 -2.42
CA PHE A 448 -0.30 -15.16 -3.31
C PHE A 448 -0.33 -13.77 -2.68
N LEU A 449 -1.23 -13.49 -1.73
CA LEU A 449 -1.19 -12.23 -0.97
C LEU A 449 0.02 -12.19 -0.03
N ARG A 450 0.37 -13.30 0.62
CA ARG A 450 1.60 -13.40 1.42
C ARG A 450 2.84 -13.15 0.55
N ALA A 451 2.87 -13.76 -0.64
CA ALA A 451 3.92 -13.51 -1.62
C ALA A 451 4.00 -12.03 -2.05
N GLN A 452 2.86 -11.43 -2.40
CA GLN A 452 2.76 -10.02 -2.81
C GLN A 452 3.31 -9.04 -1.76
N HIS A 453 3.16 -9.36 -0.47
CA HIS A 453 3.63 -8.51 0.62
C HIS A 453 5.04 -8.86 1.12
N GLY A 454 5.73 -9.80 0.46
CA GLY A 454 7.07 -10.24 0.84
C GLY A 454 7.12 -11.03 2.14
N ASP A 455 6.03 -11.70 2.50
CA ASP A 455 5.92 -12.53 3.71
C ASP A 455 6.57 -13.91 3.48
N THR A 456 7.90 -13.92 3.26
CA THR A 456 8.69 -15.15 3.06
C THR A 456 8.47 -16.18 4.18
N PRO A 457 8.48 -15.81 5.49
CA PRO A 457 8.24 -16.78 6.55
C PRO A 457 6.89 -17.48 6.43
N ALA A 458 5.81 -16.75 6.10
CA ALA A 458 4.50 -17.37 5.91
C ALA A 458 4.42 -18.22 4.64
N VAL A 459 5.07 -17.80 3.54
CA VAL A 459 5.14 -18.60 2.31
C VAL A 459 5.85 -19.93 2.58
N LEU A 460 6.99 -19.91 3.29
CA LEU A 460 7.70 -21.12 3.72
C LEU A 460 6.81 -22.00 4.61
N ALA A 461 6.15 -21.41 5.61
CA ALA A 461 5.24 -22.15 6.49
C ALA A 461 4.05 -22.78 5.73
N LEU A 462 3.53 -22.13 4.69
CA LEU A 462 2.49 -22.70 3.83
C LEU A 462 3.01 -23.87 2.98
N LEU A 463 4.23 -23.75 2.43
CA LEU A 463 4.89 -24.85 1.73
C LEU A 463 5.15 -26.05 2.66
N ASP A 464 5.59 -25.80 3.90
CA ASP A 464 5.79 -26.81 4.93
C ASP A 464 4.47 -27.45 5.38
N ALA A 465 3.39 -26.69 5.37
CA ALA A 465 2.03 -27.19 5.61
C ALA A 465 1.47 -28.03 4.44
N GLY A 466 2.22 -28.17 3.34
CA GLY A 466 1.87 -29.03 2.21
C GLY A 466 1.19 -28.31 1.04
N VAL A 467 1.20 -26.98 1.00
CA VAL A 467 0.82 -26.22 -0.21
C VAL A 467 1.81 -26.54 -1.35
N SER A 468 1.27 -26.81 -2.54
CA SER A 468 2.11 -27.10 -3.69
C SER A 468 2.91 -25.86 -4.13
N PRO A 469 4.23 -25.97 -4.37
CA PRO A 469 5.00 -24.89 -4.99
C PRO A 469 4.64 -24.70 -6.48
N ARG A 470 3.86 -25.61 -7.09
CA ARG A 470 3.49 -25.55 -8.50
C ARG A 470 2.24 -24.72 -8.80
N ILE A 471 1.58 -24.18 -7.77
CA ILE A 471 0.41 -23.34 -7.97
C ILE A 471 0.78 -22.07 -8.74
N ARG A 472 -0.15 -21.61 -9.57
CA ARG A 472 -0.02 -20.39 -10.38
C ARG A 472 -1.15 -19.43 -10.09
N ASP A 473 -0.86 -18.14 -10.10
CA ASP A 473 -1.89 -17.12 -9.95
C ASP A 473 -2.72 -16.95 -11.25
N GLY A 474 -3.69 -16.03 -11.22
CA GLY A 474 -4.54 -15.75 -12.39
C GLY A 474 -3.80 -15.13 -13.59
N ARG A 475 -2.52 -14.77 -13.45
CA ARG A 475 -1.62 -14.35 -14.54
C ARG A 475 -0.67 -15.47 -14.95
N ARG A 476 -0.96 -16.73 -14.58
CA ARG A 476 -0.10 -17.89 -14.81
C ARG A 476 1.28 -17.78 -14.14
N ARG A 477 1.49 -16.86 -13.19
CA ARG A 477 2.76 -16.68 -12.47
C ARG A 477 2.88 -17.73 -11.37
N GLY A 478 3.94 -18.53 -11.40
CA GLY A 478 4.35 -19.42 -10.30
C GLY A 478 5.30 -18.74 -9.32
N LEU A 479 5.77 -19.44 -8.28
CA LEU A 479 6.67 -18.84 -7.27
C LEU A 479 7.98 -18.29 -7.85
N LEU A 480 8.56 -18.95 -8.86
CA LEU A 480 9.80 -18.46 -9.50
C LEU A 480 9.64 -17.05 -10.07
N HIS A 481 8.48 -16.74 -10.67
CA HIS A 481 8.17 -15.40 -11.19
C HIS A 481 8.04 -14.36 -10.07
N LEU A 482 7.65 -14.78 -8.87
CA LEU A 482 7.38 -13.92 -7.72
C LEU A 482 8.60 -13.77 -6.78
N LEU A 483 9.75 -14.37 -7.10
CA LEU A 483 10.95 -14.29 -6.25
C LEU A 483 11.45 -12.85 -6.05
N HIS A 484 11.14 -11.92 -6.96
CA HIS A 484 11.47 -10.50 -6.78
C HIS A 484 10.76 -9.86 -5.58
N LEU A 485 9.66 -10.46 -5.10
CA LEU A 485 8.90 -9.99 -3.94
C LEU A 485 9.36 -10.64 -2.64
N LEU A 486 10.09 -11.75 -2.73
CA LEU A 486 10.38 -12.65 -1.62
C LEU A 486 11.88 -12.75 -1.37
N ASP A 487 12.23 -13.33 -0.24
CA ASP A 487 13.61 -13.71 0.02
C ASP A 487 13.96 -14.96 -0.78
N HIS A 488 14.78 -14.78 -1.79
CA HIS A 488 15.13 -15.81 -2.76
C HIS A 488 16.17 -16.79 -2.24
N GLU A 489 16.97 -16.44 -1.23
CA GLU A 489 18.02 -17.30 -0.70
C GLU A 489 17.46 -18.66 -0.19
N PRO A 490 16.41 -18.70 0.67
CA PRO A 490 15.82 -19.96 1.08
C PRO A 490 14.85 -20.55 0.03
N LEU A 491 14.24 -19.72 -0.81
CA LEU A 491 13.18 -20.17 -1.71
C LEU A 491 13.71 -20.75 -3.02
N LEU A 492 14.67 -20.11 -3.68
CA LEU A 492 15.13 -20.56 -5.00
C LEU A 492 15.66 -22.00 -4.97
N PRO A 493 16.56 -22.41 -4.07
CA PRO A 493 17.03 -23.79 -4.01
C PRO A 493 15.90 -24.79 -3.77
N ARG A 494 14.94 -24.44 -2.92
CA ARG A 494 13.77 -25.28 -2.61
C ARG A 494 12.85 -25.46 -3.83
N LEU A 495 12.63 -24.40 -4.60
CA LEU A 495 11.81 -24.43 -5.80
C LEU A 495 12.48 -25.25 -6.92
N LEU A 496 13.80 -25.11 -7.08
CA LEU A 496 14.58 -25.91 -8.03
C LEU A 496 14.61 -27.39 -7.64
N ALA A 497 14.77 -27.71 -6.35
CA ALA A 497 14.68 -29.09 -5.86
C ALA A 497 13.29 -29.71 -6.08
N ALA A 498 12.23 -28.89 -6.12
CA ALA A 498 10.90 -29.32 -6.52
C ALA A 498 10.72 -29.44 -8.05
N GLY A 499 11.76 -29.22 -8.85
CA GLY A 499 11.73 -29.34 -10.31
C GLY A 499 10.77 -28.34 -10.95
N LEU A 500 10.79 -27.09 -10.48
CA LEU A 500 10.12 -25.99 -11.18
C LEU A 500 10.99 -25.54 -12.36
N ASP A 501 10.32 -25.24 -13.47
CA ASP A 501 10.94 -24.86 -14.73
C ASP A 501 11.29 -23.35 -14.72
N LEU A 502 12.57 -23.04 -14.98
CA LEU A 502 13.10 -21.68 -15.05
C LEU A 502 12.65 -20.93 -16.29
N GLU A 503 12.17 -21.64 -17.30
CA GLU A 503 11.74 -21.07 -18.59
C GLU A 503 10.22 -21.04 -18.73
N SER A 504 9.50 -21.36 -17.66
CA SER A 504 8.04 -21.37 -17.69
C SER A 504 7.53 -19.94 -17.87
N GLU A 505 6.58 -19.75 -18.78
CA GLU A 505 6.04 -18.42 -19.08
C GLU A 505 4.74 -18.11 -18.33
N ASP A 506 4.58 -16.82 -18.00
CA ASP A 506 3.33 -16.21 -17.56
C ASP A 506 2.42 -15.79 -18.73
N VAL A 507 1.32 -15.09 -18.47
CA VAL A 507 0.39 -14.63 -19.52
C VAL A 507 0.99 -13.62 -20.50
N ASN A 508 2.06 -12.93 -20.12
CA ASN A 508 2.76 -11.94 -20.92
C ASN A 508 4.04 -12.53 -21.55
N GLN A 509 4.13 -13.86 -21.63
CA GLN A 509 5.30 -14.59 -22.13
C GLN A 509 6.60 -14.31 -21.36
N ARG A 510 6.51 -13.85 -20.10
CA ARG A 510 7.69 -13.58 -19.29
C ARG A 510 8.13 -14.83 -18.55
N THR A 511 9.41 -15.13 -18.67
CA THR A 511 10.12 -16.07 -17.80
C THR A 511 10.30 -15.49 -16.38
N PRO A 512 10.63 -16.34 -15.38
CA PRO A 512 11.10 -15.91 -14.08
C PRO A 512 12.21 -14.86 -14.09
N LEU A 513 13.19 -14.98 -14.99
CA LEU A 513 14.29 -14.02 -15.10
C LEU A 513 13.78 -12.66 -15.61
N GLN A 514 12.99 -12.64 -16.68
CA GLN A 514 12.35 -11.41 -17.18
C GLN A 514 11.48 -10.77 -16.10
N SER A 515 10.70 -11.56 -15.36
CA SER A 515 9.88 -11.05 -14.25
C SER A 515 10.74 -10.35 -13.19
N ALA A 516 11.90 -10.88 -12.84
CA ALA A 516 12.82 -10.26 -11.88
C ALA A 516 13.42 -8.95 -12.43
N VAL A 517 13.74 -8.88 -13.72
CA VAL A 517 14.24 -7.66 -14.36
C VAL A 517 13.13 -6.59 -14.44
N HIS A 518 11.99 -6.95 -15.02
CA HIS A 518 10.84 -6.09 -15.26
C HIS A 518 10.28 -5.46 -13.98
N TRP A 519 10.10 -6.26 -12.92
CA TRP A 519 9.43 -5.82 -11.70
C TRP A 519 10.36 -5.31 -10.60
N GLY A 520 11.64 -5.07 -10.89
CA GLY A 520 12.54 -4.45 -9.91
C GLY A 520 13.17 -5.40 -8.89
N GLY A 521 13.32 -6.70 -9.22
CA GLY A 521 14.02 -7.68 -8.37
C GLY A 521 15.51 -7.37 -8.25
N SER A 522 16.15 -7.76 -7.13
CA SER A 522 17.52 -7.36 -6.84
C SER A 522 18.55 -7.98 -7.80
N ALA A 523 19.73 -7.36 -7.92
CA ALA A 523 20.82 -7.88 -8.74
C ALA A 523 21.28 -9.27 -8.26
N GLU A 524 21.21 -9.53 -6.95
CA GLU A 524 21.53 -10.83 -6.34
C GLU A 524 20.56 -11.91 -6.81
N LEU A 525 19.25 -11.64 -6.82
CA LEU A 525 18.27 -12.56 -7.38
C LEU A 525 18.54 -12.84 -8.86
N VAL A 526 18.81 -11.80 -9.65
CA VAL A 526 19.13 -11.96 -11.07
C VAL A 526 20.37 -12.84 -11.26
N ARG A 527 21.43 -12.62 -10.48
CA ARG A 527 22.63 -13.48 -10.49
C ARG A 527 22.31 -14.91 -10.07
N ALA A 528 21.46 -15.11 -9.08
CA ALA A 528 21.07 -16.44 -8.60
C ALA A 528 20.28 -17.22 -9.67
N LEU A 529 19.37 -16.57 -10.38
CA LEU A 529 18.64 -17.18 -11.50
C LEU A 529 19.57 -17.53 -12.68
N LEU A 530 20.50 -16.64 -13.04
CA LEU A 530 21.53 -16.92 -14.05
C LEU A 530 22.41 -18.11 -13.65
N ALA A 531 22.82 -18.18 -12.38
CA ALA A 531 23.61 -19.30 -11.85
C ALA A 531 22.82 -20.62 -11.84
N ALA A 532 21.48 -20.54 -11.71
CA ALA A 532 20.59 -21.69 -11.83
C ALA A 532 20.36 -22.14 -13.28
N GLY A 533 20.82 -21.38 -14.27
CA GLY A 533 20.76 -21.73 -15.69
C GLY A 533 19.65 -21.05 -16.48
N SER A 534 19.07 -19.96 -15.97
CA SER A 534 18.08 -19.19 -16.75
C SER A 534 18.64 -18.68 -18.07
N ARG A 535 17.86 -18.82 -19.14
CA ARG A 535 18.19 -18.28 -20.46
C ARG A 535 18.14 -16.75 -20.48
N ILE A 536 18.96 -16.15 -21.34
CA ILE A 536 19.01 -14.69 -21.53
C ILE A 536 18.55 -14.24 -22.92
N ASP A 537 18.38 -15.19 -23.84
CA ASP A 537 17.83 -15.03 -25.18
C ASP A 537 16.30 -15.18 -25.16
N VAL A 538 15.66 -14.30 -24.39
CA VAL A 538 14.22 -14.29 -24.13
C VAL A 538 13.64 -12.92 -24.43
N ILE A 539 12.42 -12.90 -24.94
CA ILE A 539 11.62 -11.71 -25.24
C ILE A 539 10.24 -11.83 -24.59
N ASP A 540 9.62 -10.71 -24.23
CA ASP A 540 8.25 -10.73 -23.67
C ASP A 540 7.19 -10.59 -24.76
N GLU A 541 5.90 -10.49 -24.39
CA GLU A 541 4.80 -10.30 -25.34
C GLU A 541 4.95 -9.06 -26.25
N MET A 542 5.75 -8.07 -25.84
CA MET A 542 6.04 -6.86 -26.61
C MET A 542 7.32 -7.01 -27.44
N GLU A 543 7.85 -8.23 -27.52
CA GLU A 543 9.12 -8.59 -28.16
C GLU A 543 10.33 -7.90 -27.51
N LEU A 544 10.20 -7.39 -26.28
CA LEU A 544 11.29 -6.70 -25.60
C LEU A 544 12.30 -7.70 -25.02
N SER A 545 13.58 -7.51 -25.35
CA SER A 545 14.67 -8.29 -24.76
C SER A 545 15.01 -7.83 -23.34
N LEU A 546 15.72 -8.67 -22.58
CA LEU A 546 16.23 -8.30 -21.25
C LEU A 546 17.06 -7.01 -21.28
N ALA A 547 17.85 -6.77 -22.32
CA ALA A 547 18.63 -5.54 -22.48
C ALA A 547 17.73 -4.31 -22.63
N GLN A 548 16.69 -4.42 -23.47
CA GLN A 548 15.70 -3.36 -23.67
C GLN A 548 14.89 -3.08 -22.39
N GLU A 549 14.51 -4.10 -21.62
CA GLU A 549 13.86 -3.91 -20.33
C GLU A 549 14.77 -3.21 -19.30
N ILE A 550 16.06 -3.58 -19.25
CA ILE A 550 17.04 -2.92 -18.37
C ILE A 550 17.19 -1.43 -18.73
N ARG A 551 17.21 -1.09 -20.02
CA ARG A 551 17.22 0.31 -20.50
C ARG A 551 15.94 1.03 -20.10
N ARG A 552 14.78 0.45 -20.43
CA ARG A 552 13.44 1.01 -20.17
C ARG A 552 13.24 1.40 -18.72
N TYR A 553 13.69 0.56 -17.78
CA TYR A 553 13.54 0.79 -16.34
C TYR A 553 14.79 1.42 -15.68
N LYS A 554 15.78 1.84 -16.47
CA LYS A 554 17.02 2.49 -16.01
C LYS A 554 17.74 1.69 -14.90
N ARG A 555 17.78 0.36 -15.05
CA ARG A 555 18.34 -0.61 -14.08
C ARG A 555 19.88 -0.66 -14.17
N SER A 556 20.54 0.38 -13.69
CA SER A 556 22.01 0.49 -13.73
C SER A 556 22.73 -0.63 -12.97
N ASP A 557 22.09 -1.19 -11.94
CA ASP A 557 22.57 -2.35 -11.18
C ASP A 557 22.66 -3.63 -12.01
N LEU A 558 21.94 -3.70 -13.13
CA LEU A 558 21.93 -4.83 -14.07
C LEU A 558 22.75 -4.55 -15.35
N ALA A 559 23.61 -3.53 -15.35
CA ALA A 559 24.45 -3.21 -16.51
C ALA A 559 25.31 -4.39 -17.00
N PHE A 560 25.68 -5.31 -16.10
CA PHE A 560 26.41 -6.53 -16.46
C PHE A 560 25.57 -7.48 -17.34
N LEU A 561 24.28 -7.64 -17.03
CA LEU A 561 23.38 -8.50 -17.80
C LEU A 561 23.04 -7.87 -19.14
N ARG A 562 22.81 -6.54 -19.15
CA ARG A 562 22.58 -5.80 -20.40
C ARG A 562 23.71 -6.02 -21.39
N ARG A 563 24.95 -5.72 -20.98
CA ARG A 563 26.14 -5.91 -21.84
C ARG A 563 26.26 -7.34 -22.35
N ARG A 564 26.03 -8.32 -21.48
CA ARG A 564 26.10 -9.74 -21.85
C ARG A 564 25.06 -10.11 -22.92
N VAL A 565 23.82 -9.62 -22.80
CA VAL A 565 22.76 -9.86 -23.80
C VAL A 565 23.11 -9.18 -25.13
N ASP A 566 23.55 -7.91 -25.08
CA ASP A 566 23.96 -7.16 -26.27
C ASP A 566 25.12 -7.83 -27.02
N GLU A 567 26.07 -8.42 -26.28
CA GLU A 567 27.25 -9.13 -26.83
C GLU A 567 26.92 -10.53 -27.38
N GLU A 568 26.14 -11.33 -26.65
CA GLU A 568 25.85 -12.73 -27.02
C GLU A 568 24.72 -12.83 -28.07
N PHE A 569 23.77 -11.88 -28.09
CA PHE A 569 22.57 -11.92 -28.92
C PHE A 569 22.33 -10.56 -29.61
N PRO A 570 23.24 -10.10 -30.48
CA PRO A 570 23.06 -8.83 -31.18
C PRO A 570 21.78 -8.85 -32.03
N GLY A 571 20.96 -7.81 -31.91
CA GLY A 571 19.68 -7.69 -32.62
C GLY A 571 18.50 -8.43 -31.97
N ILE A 572 18.65 -8.96 -30.76
CA ILE A 572 17.51 -9.49 -30.00
C ILE A 572 16.67 -8.35 -29.41
N GLY A 573 15.36 -8.41 -29.64
CA GLY A 573 14.40 -7.43 -29.14
C GLY A 573 13.59 -6.83 -30.27
N ALA A 574 12.88 -5.76 -29.96
CA ALA A 574 11.98 -5.11 -30.89
C ALA A 574 12.59 -3.82 -31.46
N ASP A 575 12.75 -3.74 -32.79
CA ASP A 575 13.35 -2.57 -33.47
C ASP A 575 12.54 -1.28 -33.21
N TRP A 576 11.20 -1.37 -33.19
CA TRP A 576 10.31 -0.24 -32.95
C TRP A 576 10.56 0.45 -31.59
N TRP A 577 11.04 -0.31 -30.60
CA TRP A 577 11.32 0.25 -29.29
C TRP A 577 12.60 1.06 -29.30
N ASP A 578 13.61 0.63 -30.04
CA ASP A 578 14.86 1.36 -30.17
C ASP A 578 14.67 2.65 -30.99
N GLU A 579 13.80 2.62 -32.02
CA GLU A 579 13.34 3.81 -32.73
C GLU A 579 12.58 4.77 -31.79
N TYR A 580 11.61 4.27 -31.02
CA TYR A 580 10.85 5.09 -30.08
C TYR A 580 11.73 5.77 -29.02
N VAL A 581 12.76 5.08 -28.51
CA VAL A 581 13.68 5.67 -27.52
C VAL A 581 14.53 6.77 -28.15
N GLN A 582 15.01 6.57 -29.39
CA GLN A 582 15.75 7.60 -30.13
C GLN A 582 14.90 8.85 -30.36
N ASP A 583 13.67 8.69 -30.86
CA ASP A 583 12.73 9.80 -31.08
C ASP A 583 12.43 10.59 -29.79
N ARG A 584 12.42 9.91 -28.65
CA ARG A 584 12.18 10.53 -27.34
C ARG A 584 13.39 11.28 -26.81
N ASP A 585 14.57 10.69 -26.91
CA ASP A 585 15.81 11.32 -26.44
C ASP A 585 16.09 12.59 -27.30
N GLU A 586 15.76 12.57 -28.60
CA GLU A 586 15.81 13.76 -29.48
C GLU A 586 14.79 14.84 -29.06
N GLN A 587 13.56 14.46 -28.68
CA GLN A 587 12.55 15.42 -28.19
C GLN A 587 12.89 16.02 -26.82
N ASP A 588 13.46 15.21 -25.91
CA ASP A 588 13.88 15.68 -24.58
C ASP A 588 15.10 16.64 -24.70
N GLU A 589 15.95 16.51 -25.74
CA GLU A 589 17.05 17.45 -26.05
C GLU A 589 16.56 18.78 -26.69
N ASP A 590 15.53 18.74 -27.54
CA ASP A 590 14.92 19.92 -28.15
C ASP A 590 14.10 20.77 -27.16
N ASP A 591 13.52 20.16 -26.11
CA ASP A 591 12.78 20.87 -25.05
C ASP A 591 13.72 21.53 -24.01
N ASP A 592 14.99 21.11 -23.93
CA ASP A 592 16.03 21.67 -23.06
C ASP A 592 16.96 22.69 -23.78
N ALA A 593 16.80 22.90 -25.09
CA ALA A 593 17.54 23.86 -25.94
C ALA A 593 16.80 25.19 -26.14
#